data_AF-A0A7Y8M7V4-F1
#
_entry.id   AF-A0A7Y8M7V4-F1
#
_cell.length_a   1.000
_cell.length_b   1.000
_cell.length_c   1.000
_cell.angle_alpha   90.00
_cell.angle_beta   90.00
_cell.angle_gamma   90.00
#
_symmetry.space_group_name_H-M   'P 1'
#
loop_
_entity.id
_entity.type
_entity.pdbx_description
1 polymer ?
#
loop_
_entity_poly.entity_id
_entity_poly.type
_entity_poly.pdbx_seq_one_letter_code
_entity_poly.pdbx_strand_id
1 'polypeptide(L)' 'MANLTEHERHELVNHIASLQTEHRDLDAITEHLETTGFSDQLALRRLKKRKLQLKDEIEKMKMLLVPDIPA' A
#
# COMPACT_ATOMS: atom_id res chain seq x y z
N MET A 1 -7.87 -26.12 2.42
CA MET A 1 -7.57 -24.68 2.40
C MET A 1 -8.44 -24.02 3.45
N ALA A 2 -7.88 -23.20 4.34
CA ALA A 2 -8.66 -22.55 5.38
C ALA A 2 -9.38 -21.34 4.77
N ASN A 3 -10.71 -21.39 4.72
CA ASN A 3 -11.50 -20.19 4.44
C ASN A 3 -11.30 -19.23 5.61
N LEU A 4 -10.90 -17.99 5.32
CA LEU A 4 -10.82 -16.92 6.33
C LEU A 4 -12.16 -16.84 7.08
N THR A 5 -12.10 -16.65 8.39
CA THR A 5 -13.27 -16.30 9.20
C THR A 5 -13.73 -14.88 8.87
N GLU A 6 -14.96 -14.55 9.24
CA GLU A 6 -15.49 -13.19 9.03
C GLU A 6 -14.70 -12.14 9.81
N HIS A 7 -14.24 -12.48 11.00
CA HIS A 7 -13.40 -11.61 11.81
C HIS A 7 -12.05 -11.35 11.13
N GLU A 8 -11.37 -12.39 10.65
CA GLU A 8 -10.09 -12.23 9.95
C GLU A 8 -10.24 -11.42 8.65
N ARG A 9 -11.34 -11.60 7.91
CA ARG A 9 -11.65 -10.75 6.76
C ARG A 9 -11.80 -9.28 7.15
N HIS A 10 -12.50 -9.01 8.24
CA HIS A 10 -12.70 -7.64 8.73
C HIS A 10 -11.37 -6.97 9.13
N GLU A 11 -10.52 -7.68 9.87
CA GLU A 11 -9.18 -7.20 10.23
C GLU A 11 -8.32 -6.92 9.00
N LEU A 12 -8.36 -7.80 8.00
CA LEU A 12 -7.62 -7.63 6.76
C LEU A 12 -8.10 -6.41 5.95
N VAL A 13 -9.42 -6.18 5.90
CA VAL A 13 -10.00 -4.98 5.27
C VAL A 13 -9.57 -3.70 5.99
N ASN A 14 -9.62 -3.68 7.33
CA ASN A 14 -9.18 -2.54 8.12
C ASN A 14 -7.69 -2.24 7.90
N HIS A 15 -6.87 -3.29 7.84
CA HIS A 15 -5.46 -3.15 7.59
C HIS A 15 -5.17 -2.61 6.19
N ILE A 16 -5.84 -3.12 5.15
CA ILE A 16 -5.76 -2.58 3.78
C ILE A 16 -6.11 -1.09 3.76
N ALA A 17 -7.18 -0.68 4.45
CA ALA A 17 -7.60 0.72 4.49
C ALA A 17 -6.53 1.64 5.12
N SER A 18 -5.87 1.16 6.18
CA SER A 18 -4.74 1.86 6.81
C SER A 18 -3.56 2.02 5.84
N LEU A 19 -3.14 0.93 5.19
CA LEU A 19 -2.04 0.96 4.21
C LEU A 19 -2.37 1.84 3.00
N GLN A 20 -3.62 1.87 2.55
CA GLN A 20 -4.08 2.76 1.47
C GLN A 20 -3.98 4.24 1.86
N THR A 21 -4.24 4.55 3.13
CA THR A 21 -4.09 5.92 3.66
C THR A 21 -2.62 6.31 3.68
N GLU A 22 -1.74 5.48 4.26
CA GLU A 22 -0.29 5.71 4.27
C GLU A 22 0.28 5.86 2.85
N HIS A 23 -0.17 5.02 1.91
CA HIS A 23 0.24 5.11 0.50
C HIS A 23 -0.16 6.44 -0.14
N ARG A 24 -1.38 6.94 0.13
CA ARG A 24 -1.87 8.23 -0.41
C ARG A 24 -1.09 9.40 0.18
N ASP A 25 -0.78 9.35 1.47
CA ASP A 25 0.01 10.37 2.14
C ASP A 25 1.44 10.43 1.58
N LEU A 26 2.07 9.27 1.37
CA LEU A 26 3.37 9.19 0.71
C LEU A 26 3.33 9.74 -0.71
N ASP A 27 2.25 9.52 -1.44
CA ASP A 27 2.08 10.08 -2.78
C ASP A 27 2.11 11.61 -2.77
N ALA A 28 1.28 12.21 -1.92
CA ALA A 28 1.21 13.66 -1.75
C ALA A 28 2.55 14.26 -1.31
N ILE A 29 3.26 13.59 -0.40
CA ILE A 29 4.61 13.98 0.02
C ILE A 29 5.58 13.94 -1.17
N THR A 30 5.59 12.84 -1.94
CA THR A 30 6.51 12.73 -3.08
C THR A 30 6.23 13.77 -4.16
N GLU A 31 4.96 14.04 -4.48
CA GLU A 31 4.57 15.08 -5.43
C GLU A 31 4.98 16.47 -4.94
N HIS A 32 4.79 16.78 -3.66
CA HIS A 32 5.23 18.04 -3.07
C HIS A 32 6.76 18.23 -3.15
N LEU A 33 7.54 17.18 -2.83
CA LEU A 33 9.00 17.25 -2.90
C LEU A 33 9.51 17.40 -4.33
N GLU A 34 8.84 16.76 -5.30
CA GLU A 34 9.19 16.91 -6.71
C GLU A 34 8.91 18.31 -7.24
N THR A 35 7.73 18.86 -6.92
CA THR A 35 7.31 20.19 -7.38
C THR A 35 8.12 21.32 -6.75
N THR A 36 8.63 21.13 -5.52
CA THR A 36 9.46 22.12 -4.81
C THR A 36 10.94 22.06 -5.19
N GLY A 37 11.35 21.11 -6.04
CA GLY A 37 12.74 20.97 -6.46
C GLY A 37 13.66 20.43 -5.37
N PHE A 38 13.14 19.52 -4.52
CA PHE A 38 13.89 18.90 -3.43
C PHE A 38 15.20 18.25 -3.93
N SER A 39 16.32 18.63 -3.33
CA SER A 39 17.66 18.27 -3.81
C SER A 39 18.14 16.88 -3.37
N ASP A 40 17.59 16.34 -2.27
CA ASP A 40 17.97 15.01 -1.79
C ASP A 40 17.21 13.90 -2.55
N GLN A 41 17.80 13.54 -3.69
CA GLN A 41 17.29 12.47 -4.55
C GLN A 41 17.30 11.10 -3.86
N LEU A 42 18.18 10.85 -2.88
CA LEU A 42 18.22 9.56 -2.18
C LEU A 42 17.01 9.42 -1.26
N ALA A 43 16.67 10.47 -0.52
CA ALA A 43 15.46 10.51 0.30
C ALA A 43 14.21 10.34 -0.57
N LEU A 44 14.10 11.05 -1.70
CA LEU A 44 12.98 10.90 -2.63
C LEU A 44 12.86 9.46 -3.17
N ARG A 45 13.98 8.83 -3.55
CA ARG A 45 13.99 7.42 -3.99
C ARG A 45 13.53 6.46 -2.89
N ARG A 46 13.90 6.70 -1.63
CA ARG A 46 13.46 5.88 -0.49
C ARG A 46 11.95 5.99 -0.26
N LEU A 47 11.39 7.19 -0.33
CA LEU A 47 9.94 7.42 -0.20
C LEU A 47 9.17 6.72 -1.32
N LYS A 48 9.61 6.85 -2.58
CA LYS A 48 9.01 6.14 -3.71
C LYS A 48 9.10 4.62 -3.56
N LYS A 49 10.23 4.10 -3.09
CA LYS A 49 10.39 2.66 -2.80
C LYS A 49 9.41 2.21 -1.73
N ARG A 50 9.23 2.98 -0.64
CA ARG A 50 8.25 2.68 0.41
C ARG A 50 6.82 2.67 -0.14
N LYS A 51 6.46 3.67 -0.95
CA LYS A 51 5.16 3.74 -1.64
C LYS A 51 4.91 2.48 -2.48
N LEU A 52 5.90 2.05 -3.26
CA LEU A 52 5.79 0.81 -4.06
C LEU A 52 5.57 -0.43 -3.19
N GLN A 53 6.31 -0.56 -2.08
CA GLN A 53 6.15 -1.67 -1.14
C GLN A 53 4.74 -1.73 -0.55
N LEU A 54 4.17 -0.59 -0.16
CA LEU A 54 2.79 -0.52 0.35
C LEU A 54 1.78 -0.96 -0.72
N LYS A 55 1.97 -0.53 -1.97
CA LYS A 55 1.12 -0.97 -3.08
C LYS A 55 1.17 -2.49 -3.24
N ASP A 56 2.37 -3.07 -3.28
CA ASP A 56 2.56 -4.52 -3.45
C ASP A 56 1.95 -5.30 -2.27
N GLU A 57 2.06 -4.77 -1.06
CA GLU A 57 1.47 -5.35 0.16
C GLU A 57 -0.06 -5.32 0.12
N ILE A 58 -0.65 -4.18 -0.26
CA ILE A 58 -2.10 -4.04 -0.46
C ILE A 58 -2.60 -5.03 -1.51
N GLU A 59 -1.91 -5.18 -2.64
CA GLU A 59 -2.30 -6.12 -3.69
C GLU A 59 -2.28 -7.57 -3.19
N LYS A 60 -1.24 -7.97 -2.46
CA LYS A 60 -1.16 -9.31 -1.84
C LYS A 60 -2.31 -9.54 -0.85
N MET A 61 -2.62 -8.57 0.00
CA MET A 61 -3.71 -8.67 0.96
C MET A 61 -5.07 -8.73 0.29
N LYS A 62 -5.28 -7.97 -0.80
CA LYS A 62 -6.50 -8.06 -1.61
C LYS A 62 -6.65 -9.44 -2.25
N MET A 63 -5.57 -10.07 -2.71
CA MET A 63 -5.61 -11.44 -3.23
C MET A 63 -6.06 -12.46 -2.17
N LEU A 64 -5.76 -12.23 -0.89
CA LEU A 64 -6.25 -13.08 0.20
C LEU A 64 -7.75 -12.90 0.46
N LEU A 65 -8.33 -11.73 0.15
CA LEU A 65 -9.76 -11.46 0.28
C LEU A 65 -10.60 -12.00 -0.88
N VAL A 66 -10.00 -12.21 -2.04
CA VAL A 66 -10.70 -12.70 -3.23
C VAL A 66 -10.63 -14.23 -3.23
N PRO A 67 -11.76 -14.93 -3.07
CA PRO A 67 -11.78 -16.39 -3.24
C PRO A 67 -11.68 -16.68 -4.74
N ASP A 68 -10.51 -17.16 -5.18
CA ASP A 68 -10.24 -17.65 -6.55
C ASP A 68 -10.61 -16.71 -7.72
N ILE A 69 -9.63 -15.95 -8.21
CA ILE A 69 -9.62 -15.53 -9.62
C ILE A 69 -8.34 -16.13 -10.23
N PRO A 70 -8.43 -17.13 -11.13
CA PRO A 70 -7.28 -17.56 -11.90
C PRO A 70 -6.87 -16.38 -12.82
N ALA A 71 -5.60 -16.00 -12.74
CA ALA A 71 -5.00 -14.99 -13.62
C ALA A 71 -5.04 -15.41 -15.09
#